data_AF-A0A6H1ZLZ2-F1
#
_entry.id   AF-A0A6H1ZLZ2-F1
#
_cell.length_a   1.000
_cell.length_b   1.000
_cell.length_c   1.000
_cell.angle_alpha   90.00
_cell.angle_beta   90.00
_cell.angle_gamma   90.00
#
_symmetry.space_group_name_H-M   'P 1'
#
loop_
_entity.id
_entity.type
_entity.pdbx_description
1 polymer ?
#
loop_
_entity_poly.entity_id
_entity_poly.type
_entity_poly.pdbx_seq_one_letter_code
_entity_poly.pdbx_strand_id
1 'polypeptide(L)'
;MNPINWITGNDTGISSKAIWSVMMGADTISDTDVPHDPADFGRCYRLLKLFPEWRNRLDEVAAALPKWGPMVREWETMECLYEKDAATLYDFMQKLMEECFAADGWKKTGTGSWEKGPHFIWRAR
;
A
#
# COMPACT_ATOMS: atom_id res chain seq x y z
N MET A 1 0.28 19.99 -9.30
CA MET A 1 1.07 18.99 -10.06
C MET A 1 0.09 18.17 -10.89
N ASN A 2 0.41 17.74 -12.12
CA ASN A 2 -0.44 16.82 -12.88
C ASN A 2 -0.20 15.38 -12.37
N PRO A 3 -1.22 14.52 -12.17
CA PRO A 3 -1.04 13.10 -11.86
C PRO A 3 0.01 12.39 -12.73
N ILE A 4 0.11 12.72 -14.02
CA ILE A 4 1.12 12.17 -14.92
C ILE A 4 2.55 12.49 -14.43
N ASN A 5 2.78 13.68 -13.87
CA ASN A 5 4.11 14.06 -13.39
C ASN A 5 4.55 13.21 -12.20
N TRP A 6 3.59 12.71 -11.40
CA TRP A 6 3.89 11.78 -10.33
C TRP A 6 4.41 10.47 -10.91
N ILE A 7 3.64 9.81 -11.80
CA ILE A 7 3.99 8.46 -12.30
C ILE A 7 5.31 8.43 -13.10
N THR A 8 5.69 9.54 -13.73
CA THR A 8 6.98 9.70 -14.44
C THR A 8 8.11 10.22 -13.55
N GLY A 9 7.84 10.52 -12.28
CA GLY A 9 8.80 11.09 -11.34
C GLY A 9 9.61 10.05 -10.56
N ASN A 10 10.64 10.54 -9.87
CA ASN A 10 11.55 9.71 -9.07
C ASN A 10 11.03 9.40 -7.65
N ASP A 11 10.00 10.12 -7.19
CA ASP A 11 9.39 9.92 -5.86
C ASP A 11 8.25 8.89 -5.92
N THR A 12 8.42 7.82 -6.70
CA THR A 12 7.41 6.78 -6.91
C THR A 12 7.85 5.42 -6.41
N GLY A 13 6.88 4.54 -6.18
CA GLY A 13 7.08 3.12 -5.91
C GLY A 13 5.78 2.35 -6.09
N ILE A 14 5.87 1.02 -6.13
CA ILE A 14 4.76 0.09 -6.43
C ILE A 14 3.46 0.49 -5.72
N SER A 15 3.51 0.78 -4.41
CA SER A 15 2.34 1.17 -3.62
C SER A 15 1.71 2.50 -4.04
N SER A 16 2.51 3.56 -4.22
CA SER A 16 2.00 4.85 -4.70
C SER A 16 1.45 4.76 -6.14
N LYS A 17 2.04 3.88 -6.96
CA LYS A 17 1.60 3.62 -8.34
C LYS A 17 0.26 2.88 -8.35
N ALA A 18 0.03 1.98 -7.40
CA ALA A 18 -1.26 1.30 -7.26
C ALA A 18 -2.40 2.29 -6.99
N ILE A 19 -2.23 3.23 -6.05
CA ILE A 19 -3.21 4.31 -5.80
C ILE A 19 -3.46 5.10 -7.09
N TRP A 20 -2.38 5.54 -7.74
CA TRP A 20 -2.48 6.29 -8.99
C TRP A 20 -3.25 5.52 -10.08
N SER A 21 -2.98 4.22 -10.22
CA SER A 21 -3.64 3.35 -11.22
C SER A 21 -5.15 3.35 -11.04
N VAL A 22 -5.61 3.12 -9.80
CA VAL A 22 -7.03 3.10 -9.47
C VAL A 22 -7.66 4.47 -9.71
N MET A 23 -7.03 5.55 -9.21
CA MET A 23 -7.58 6.90 -9.34
C MET A 23 -7.68 7.38 -10.78
N MET A 24 -6.78 6.92 -11.64
CA MET A 24 -6.74 7.25 -13.06
C MET A 24 -7.53 6.27 -13.94
N GLY A 25 -8.08 5.18 -13.38
CA GLY A 25 -8.71 4.11 -14.15
C GLY A 25 -7.74 3.46 -15.16
N ALA A 26 -6.46 3.40 -14.80
CA ALA A 26 -5.42 2.83 -15.65
C ALA A 26 -5.24 1.35 -15.35
N ASP A 27 -5.59 0.48 -16.29
CA ASP A 27 -5.40 -0.97 -16.19
C ASP A 27 -3.95 -1.42 -16.48
N THR A 28 -3.02 -0.48 -16.65
CA THR A 28 -1.70 -0.74 -17.24
C THR A 28 -0.61 -1.10 -16.25
N ILE A 29 -0.86 -1.00 -14.93
CA ILE A 29 0.15 -1.31 -13.92
C ILE A 29 0.04 -2.78 -13.50
N SER A 30 0.96 -3.59 -14.01
CA SER A 30 1.00 -5.05 -13.77
C SER A 30 1.33 -5.41 -12.32
N ASP A 31 2.12 -4.56 -11.65
CA ASP A 31 2.60 -4.81 -10.28
C ASP A 31 1.97 -3.81 -9.33
N THR A 32 1.05 -4.29 -8.50
CA THR A 32 0.43 -3.53 -7.41
C THR A 32 0.70 -4.25 -6.09
N ASP A 33 1.03 -3.47 -5.06
CA ASP A 33 1.21 -3.97 -3.70
C ASP A 33 0.97 -2.84 -2.70
N VAL A 34 0.74 -3.20 -1.44
CA VAL A 34 0.64 -2.27 -0.31
C VAL A 34 2.03 -1.73 0.05
N PRO A 35 2.14 -0.58 0.76
CA PRO A 35 3.43 -0.15 1.31
C PRO A 35 3.93 -1.13 2.37
N HIS A 36 5.19 -1.59 2.29
CA HIS A 36 5.76 -2.56 3.24
C HIS A 36 6.54 -1.89 4.37
N ASP A 37 6.98 -0.64 4.16
CA ASP A 37 7.76 0.12 5.13
C ASP A 37 7.36 1.62 5.16
N PRO A 38 7.85 2.40 6.15
CA PRO A 38 7.61 3.83 6.23
C PRO A 38 8.03 4.64 5.00
N ALA A 39 9.03 4.21 4.23
CA ALA A 39 9.46 4.90 3.03
C ALA A 39 8.47 4.68 1.88
N ASP A 40 7.95 3.47 1.73
CA ASP A 40 6.85 3.12 0.83
C ASP A 40 5.58 3.90 1.18
N PHE A 41 5.22 3.93 2.47
CA PHE A 41 4.09 4.71 2.95
C PHE A 41 4.28 6.20 2.70
N GLY A 42 5.50 6.72 2.95
CA GLY A 42 5.83 8.12 2.72
C GLY A 42 5.60 8.56 1.27
N ARG A 43 5.86 7.69 0.28
CA ARG A 43 5.54 7.98 -1.14
C ARG A 43 4.03 8.04 -1.36
N CYS A 44 3.25 7.13 -0.78
CA CYS A 44 1.79 7.18 -0.84
C CYS A 44 1.24 8.44 -0.17
N TYR A 45 1.75 8.78 1.01
CA TYR A 45 1.38 9.96 1.77
C TYR A 45 1.64 11.25 0.97
N ARG A 46 2.83 11.41 0.37
CA ARG A 46 3.15 12.58 -0.45
C ARG A 46 2.29 12.67 -1.70
N LEU A 47 1.96 11.55 -2.33
CA LEU A 47 0.99 11.51 -3.44
C LEU A 47 -0.36 12.09 -2.99
N LEU A 48 -0.91 11.60 -1.88
CA LEU A 48 -2.23 12.03 -1.38
C LEU A 48 -2.22 13.46 -0.85
N LYS A 49 -1.08 13.99 -0.39
CA LYS A 49 -0.94 15.43 -0.10
C LYS A 49 -0.98 16.30 -1.36
N LEU A 50 -0.50 15.79 -2.50
CA LEU A 50 -0.58 16.48 -3.77
C LEU A 50 -1.98 16.42 -4.40
N PHE A 51 -2.74 15.36 -4.12
CA PHE A 51 -4.10 15.10 -4.62
C PHE A 51 -5.04 14.74 -3.45
N PRO A 52 -5.39 15.71 -2.59
CA PRO A 52 -6.15 15.45 -1.37
C PRO A 52 -7.54 14.86 -1.63
N GLU A 53 -8.12 15.08 -2.81
CA GLU A 53 -9.38 14.48 -3.23
C GLU A 53 -9.32 12.94 -3.34
N TRP A 54 -8.13 12.37 -3.53
CA TRP A 54 -7.95 10.91 -3.59
C TRP A 54 -7.90 10.27 -2.21
N ARG A 55 -7.55 11.03 -1.18
CA ARG A 55 -7.45 10.51 0.20
C ARG A 55 -8.77 9.97 0.72
N ASN A 56 -9.89 10.59 0.32
CA ASN A 56 -11.25 10.17 0.67
C ASN A 56 -11.80 9.07 -0.25
N ARG A 57 -11.03 8.66 -1.25
CA ARG A 57 -11.39 7.65 -2.24
C ARG A 57 -10.55 6.37 -2.09
N LEU A 58 -9.73 6.26 -1.05
CA LEU A 58 -8.90 5.07 -0.82
C LEU A 58 -9.73 3.77 -0.70
N ASP A 59 -11.01 3.87 -0.36
CA ASP A 59 -11.94 2.73 -0.41
C ASP A 59 -12.08 2.14 -1.82
N GLU A 60 -11.94 2.94 -2.88
CA GLU A 60 -11.90 2.45 -4.27
C GLU A 60 -10.64 1.60 -4.50
N VAL A 61 -9.52 1.95 -3.87
CA VAL A 61 -8.27 1.17 -3.94
C VAL A 61 -8.45 -0.16 -3.22
N ALA A 62 -9.04 -0.16 -2.01
CA ALA A 62 -9.34 -1.38 -1.28
C ALA A 62 -10.35 -2.29 -2.01
N ALA A 63 -11.33 -1.71 -2.71
CA ALA A 63 -12.30 -2.45 -3.51
C ALA A 63 -11.64 -3.10 -4.74
N ALA A 64 -10.74 -2.39 -5.42
CA ALA A 64 -10.00 -2.92 -6.57
C ALA A 64 -8.90 -3.91 -6.18
N LEU A 65 -8.25 -3.69 -5.04
CA LEU A 65 -7.09 -4.44 -4.55
C LEU A 65 -7.34 -4.87 -3.09
N PRO A 66 -7.94 -6.05 -2.84
CA PRO A 66 -8.35 -6.47 -1.50
C PRO A 66 -7.21 -6.43 -0.45
N LYS A 67 -5.96 -6.62 -0.88
CA LYS A 67 -4.76 -6.49 -0.05
C LYS A 67 -4.68 -5.14 0.69
N TRP A 68 -5.22 -4.07 0.11
CA TRP A 68 -5.20 -2.73 0.68
C TRP A 68 -6.20 -2.50 1.81
N GLY A 69 -7.24 -3.34 1.94
CA GLY A 69 -8.34 -3.13 2.88
C GLY A 69 -7.90 -2.80 4.31
N PRO A 70 -7.03 -3.61 4.94
CA PRO A 70 -6.58 -3.34 6.32
C PRO A 70 -5.80 -2.04 6.48
N MET A 71 -4.97 -1.65 5.50
CA MET A 71 -4.23 -0.39 5.56
C MET A 71 -5.12 0.82 5.29
N VAL A 72 -6.09 0.71 4.39
CA VAL A 72 -7.07 1.78 4.15
C VAL A 72 -7.92 2.01 5.40
N ARG A 73 -8.34 0.94 6.08
CA ARG A 73 -9.04 1.02 7.36
C ARG A 73 -8.26 1.80 8.43
N GLU A 74 -6.95 1.56 8.52
CA GLU A 74 -6.08 2.19 9.52
C GLU A 74 -5.31 3.41 9.00
N TRP A 75 -5.70 3.97 7.86
CA TRP A 75 -4.87 4.94 7.15
C TRP A 75 -4.59 6.20 7.98
N GLU A 76 -5.59 6.73 8.69
CA GLU A 76 -5.43 7.90 9.57
C GLU A 76 -4.43 7.63 10.70
N THR A 77 -4.47 6.43 11.29
CA THR A 77 -3.49 5.99 12.30
C THR A 77 -2.08 5.98 11.70
N MET A 78 -1.93 5.45 10.48
CA MET A 78 -0.64 5.42 9.78
C MET A 78 -0.11 6.81 9.46
N GLU A 79 -0.96 7.75 9.03
CA GLU A 79 -0.59 9.16 8.81
C GLU A 79 -0.07 9.80 10.09
N CYS A 80 -0.79 9.62 11.20
CA CYS A 80 -0.43 10.15 12.51
C CYS A 80 0.91 9.58 13.02
N LEU A 81 1.16 8.28 12.80
CA LEU A 81 2.43 7.65 13.15
C LEU A 81 3.57 8.11 12.25
N TYR A 82 3.34 8.23 10.94
CA TYR A 82 4.35 8.71 9.99
C TYR A 82 4.89 10.10 10.32
N GLU A 83 4.00 11.01 10.73
CA GLU A 83 4.38 12.38 11.10
C GLU A 83 5.14 12.46 12.45
N LYS A 84 5.05 11.42 13.29
CA LYS A 84 5.64 11.39 14.64
C LYS A 84 6.92 10.57 14.72
N ASP A 85 6.86 9.32 14.27
CA ASP A 85 7.94 8.35 14.39
C ASP A 85 7.82 7.22 13.36
N ALA A 86 8.76 7.18 12.42
CA ALA A 86 8.83 6.16 11.39
C ALA A 86 9.07 4.75 11.97
N ALA A 87 9.77 4.60 13.10
CA ALA A 87 10.00 3.29 13.69
C ALA A 87 8.69 2.67 14.22
N THR A 88 7.90 3.45 14.97
CA THR A 88 6.58 3.01 15.45
C THR A 88 5.62 2.70 14.29
N LEU A 89 5.68 3.46 13.19
CA LEU A 89 4.90 3.16 11.99
C LEU A 89 5.26 1.79 11.40
N TYR A 90 6.55 1.45 11.30
CA TYR A 90 6.97 0.17 10.76
C TYR A 90 6.36 -0.99 11.55
N ASP A 91 6.48 -0.98 12.87
CA ASP A 91 5.92 -2.02 13.74
C ASP A 91 4.39 -2.14 13.62
N PHE A 92 3.71 -1.00 13.44
CA PHE A 92 2.27 -0.98 13.22
C PHE A 92 1.89 -1.60 11.86
N MET A 93 2.59 -1.22 10.80
CA MET A 93 2.38 -1.76 9.45
C MET A 93 2.61 -3.27 9.40
N GLN A 94 3.64 -3.79 10.08
CA GLN A 94 3.92 -5.22 10.12
C GLN A 94 2.76 -6.04 10.72
N LYS A 95 2.01 -5.47 11.68
CA LYS A 95 0.80 -6.12 12.21
C LYS A 95 -0.33 -6.18 11.19
N LEU A 96 -0.49 -5.12 10.40
CA LEU A 96 -1.50 -5.07 9.34
C LEU A 96 -1.15 -5.95 8.14
N MET A 97 0.14 -6.17 7.87
CA MET A 97 0.59 -7.00 6.74
C MET A 97 -0.04 -8.39 6.78
N GLU A 98 -0.24 -8.98 7.96
CA GLU A 98 -0.88 -10.30 8.06
C GLU A 98 -2.32 -10.29 7.56
N GLU A 99 -3.10 -9.27 7.95
CA GLU A 99 -4.46 -9.09 7.45
C GLU A 99 -4.46 -8.77 5.96
N CYS A 100 -3.47 -8.02 5.47
CA CYS A 100 -3.36 -7.65 4.05
C CYS A 100 -3.14 -8.90 3.19
N PHE A 101 -2.18 -9.74 3.59
CA PHE A 101 -1.92 -11.01 2.91
C PHE A 101 -3.15 -11.93 2.95
N ALA A 102 -3.82 -12.05 4.09
CA ALA A 102 -5.04 -12.84 4.22
C ALA A 102 -6.18 -12.31 3.30
N ALA A 103 -6.36 -10.99 3.23
CA ALA A 103 -7.35 -10.35 2.35
C ALA A 103 -7.07 -10.61 0.86
N ASP A 104 -5.81 -10.76 0.47
CA ASP A 104 -5.38 -11.15 -0.88
C ASP A 104 -5.32 -12.68 -1.09
N GLY A 105 -5.85 -13.48 -0.15
CA GLY A 105 -5.94 -14.94 -0.28
C GLY A 105 -4.63 -15.70 -0.04
N TRP A 106 -3.63 -15.06 0.55
CA TRP A 106 -2.42 -15.74 0.99
C TRP A 106 -2.65 -16.50 2.29
N LYS A 107 -1.94 -17.62 2.44
CA LYS A 107 -1.95 -18.45 3.65
C LYS A 107 -0.61 -18.32 4.35
N LYS A 108 -0.65 -18.05 5.65
CA LYS A 108 0.54 -18.00 6.49
C LYS A 108 1.07 -19.42 6.68
N THR A 109 2.33 -19.64 6.34
CA THR A 109 2.99 -20.97 6.46
C THR A 109 4.07 -21.00 7.53
N GLY A 110 4.47 -19.83 8.04
CA GLY A 110 5.42 -19.69 9.14
C GLY A 110 5.64 -18.22 9.50
N THR A 111 6.55 -17.97 10.44
CA THR A 111 6.94 -16.59 10.79
C THR A 111 7.48 -15.88 9.55
N GLY A 112 6.83 -14.77 9.17
CA GLY A 112 7.20 -13.99 7.98
C GLY A 112 7.09 -14.75 6.65
N SER A 113 6.38 -15.89 6.58
CA SER A 113 6.30 -16.72 5.37
C SER A 113 4.86 -16.96 4.97
N TRP A 114 4.57 -16.76 3.68
CA TRP A 114 3.23 -16.82 3.12
C TRP A 114 3.23 -17.54 1.78
N GLU A 115 2.14 -18.22 1.44
CA GLU A 115 1.95 -18.86 0.14
C GLU A 115 0.60 -18.52 -0.49
N LYS A 116 0.54 -18.47 -1.82
CA LYS A 116 -0.70 -18.30 -2.59
C LYS A 116 -0.69 -19.25 -3.77
N GLY A 117 -1.19 -20.46 -3.58
CA GLY A 117 -1.11 -21.51 -4.60
C GLY A 117 0.30 -22.10 -4.75
N PRO A 118 0.55 -22.96 -5.76
CA PRO A 118 1.71 -23.84 -5.80
C PRO A 118 3.06 -23.15 -6.11
N HIS A 119 3.05 -21.90 -6.58
CA HIS A 119 4.26 -21.22 -7.08
C HIS A 119 4.55 -19.88 -6.42
N PHE A 120 3.63 -19.32 -5.64
CA PHE A 120 3.82 -18.02 -5.01
C PHE A 120 4.16 -18.21 -3.55
N ILE A 121 5.42 -17.97 -3.21
CA ILE A 121 5.93 -17.98 -1.84
C ILE A 121 6.51 -16.61 -1.57
N TRP A 122 6.03 -15.97 -0.52
CA TRP A 122 6.57 -14.71 -0.02
C TRP A 122 7.30 -14.94 1.31
N ARG A 123 8.42 -14.24 1.48
CA ARG A 123 9.20 -14.24 2.73
C ARG A 123 9.59 -12.82 3.08
N ALA A 124 9.33 -12.43 4.32
CA ALA A 124 9.84 -11.19 4.89
C ALA A 124 11.38 -11.22 4.84
N ARG A 125 11.98 -10.09 4.44
CA ARG A 125 13.43 -9.93 4.42
C ARG A 125 13.95 -9.44 5.77
#